data_AF-A0A4D7GZ11-F1
#
_entry.id   AF-A0A4D7GZ11-F1
#
_cell.length_a   1.000
_cell.length_b   1.000
_cell.length_c   1.000
_cell.angle_alpha   90.00
_cell.angle_beta   90.00
_cell.angle_gamma   90.00
#
_symmetry.space_group_name_H-M   'P 1'
#
loop_
_entity.id
_entity.type
_entity.pdbx_description
1 polymer ?
#
loop_
_entity_poly.entity_id
_entity_poly.type
_entity_poly.pdbx_seq_one_letter_code
_entity_poly.pdbx_strand_id
1 'polypeptide(L)'
;MTTPAYNGSAELDLTHAESWVVHAAVLAAIERTLDTGQKPMQEHALREKVEEDETFTDSELRRLRQMLATYLESAPERDVEPGEAVLGYIRRTIE
;
A
#
# COMPACT_ATOMS: atom_id res chain seq x y z
N MET A 1 21.93 -28.01 3.78
CA MET A 1 21.92 -26.57 3.49
C MET A 1 20.50 -26.23 3.09
N THR A 2 19.79 -25.42 3.87
CA THR A 2 18.41 -25.03 3.58
C THR A 2 18.48 -23.76 2.74
N THR A 3 18.09 -23.85 1.48
CA THR A 3 17.84 -22.70 0.59
C THR A 3 16.78 -21.83 1.25
N PRO A 4 16.98 -20.51 1.42
CA PRO A 4 15.86 -19.65 1.76
C PRO A 4 14.88 -19.72 0.59
N ALA A 5 13.68 -20.23 0.84
CA ALA A 5 12.59 -20.10 -0.11
C ALA A 5 12.37 -18.59 -0.27
N TYR A 6 12.65 -18.04 -1.45
CA TYR A 6 12.31 -16.65 -1.75
C TYR A 6 10.79 -16.62 -1.89
N ASN A 7 10.11 -16.38 -0.79
CA ASN A 7 8.66 -16.43 -0.65
C ASN A 7 8.00 -15.10 -1.03
N GLY A 8 8.52 -14.38 -2.02
CA GLY A 8 7.82 -13.28 -2.72
C GLY A 8 7.10 -12.27 -1.82
N SER A 9 7.59 -12.08 -0.60
CA SER A 9 6.99 -11.31 0.48
C SER A 9 7.99 -10.26 0.92
N ALA A 10 7.62 -8.98 0.84
CA ALA A 10 8.47 -7.87 1.22
C ALA A 10 7.86 -7.11 2.41
N GLU A 11 8.71 -6.80 3.39
CA GLU A 11 8.41 -5.84 4.45
C GLU A 11 8.57 -4.42 3.90
N LEU A 12 7.67 -3.50 4.26
CA LEU A 12 7.80 -2.10 3.91
C LEU A 12 8.40 -1.37 5.13
N ASP A 13 9.67 -1.00 5.06
CA ASP A 13 10.31 -0.18 6.10
C ASP A 13 9.91 1.29 5.90
N LEU A 14 8.73 1.64 6.42
CA LEU A 14 8.11 2.96 6.26
C LEU A 14 8.35 3.84 7.49
N THR A 15 8.62 5.12 7.24
CA THR A 15 8.49 6.14 8.28
C THR A 15 7.03 6.32 8.69
N HIS A 16 6.80 6.90 9.87
CA HIS A 16 5.43 7.17 10.34
C HIS A 16 4.59 8.00 9.35
N ALA A 17 5.21 8.99 8.70
CA ALA A 17 4.52 9.81 7.69
C ALA A 17 4.13 8.98 6.45
N GLU A 18 5.02 8.09 6.02
CA GLU A 18 4.77 7.18 4.89
C GLU A 18 3.68 6.16 5.24
N SER A 19 3.73 5.52 6.41
CA SER A 19 2.67 4.60 6.87
C SER A 19 1.32 5.30 6.95
N TRP A 20 1.28 6.54 7.43
CA TRP A 20 0.05 7.34 7.47
C TRP A 20 -0.54 7.57 6.07
N VAL A 21 0.29 7.94 5.09
CA VAL A 21 -0.16 8.16 3.71
C VAL A 21 -0.64 6.87 3.05
N VAL A 22 0.06 5.74 3.28
CA VAL A 22 -0.38 4.43 2.80
C VAL A 22 -1.74 4.06 3.38
N HIS A 23 -1.91 4.24 4.70
CA HIS A 23 -3.18 3.98 5.36
C HIS A 23 -4.30 4.86 4.81
N ALA A 24 -4.06 6.17 4.61
CA ALA A 24 -5.02 7.09 4.01
C ALA A 24 -5.41 6.68 2.58
N ALA A 25 -4.45 6.23 1.77
CA ALA A 25 -4.71 5.75 0.42
C ALA A 25 -5.58 4.49 0.39
N VAL A 26 -5.35 3.56 1.33
CA VAL A 26 -6.18 2.35 1.48
C VAL A 26 -7.59 2.70 1.93
N LEU A 27 -7.76 3.62 2.89
CA LEU A 27 -9.07 4.11 3.31
C LEU A 27 -9.83 4.77 2.15
N ALA A 28 -9.18 5.63 1.37
CA ALA A 28 -9.79 6.25 0.20
C ALA A 28 -10.21 5.20 -0.86
N ALA A 29 -9.46 4.11 -0.98
CA ALA A 29 -9.84 2.99 -1.85
C ALA A 29 -11.05 2.20 -1.31
N ILE A 30 -11.13 2.00 0.01
CA ILE A 30 -12.30 1.41 0.68
C ILE A 30 -13.55 2.23 0.38
N GLU A 31 -13.49 3.54 0.60
CA GLU A 31 -14.61 4.47 0.37
C GLU A 31 -15.07 4.42 -1.09
N ARG A 32 -14.13 4.50 -2.05
CA ARG A 32 -14.43 4.38 -3.48
C ARG A 32 -15.11 3.06 -3.85
N THR A 33 -14.66 1.93 -3.29
CA THR A 33 -15.27 0.61 -3.54
C THR A 33 -16.65 0.49 -2.90
N LEU A 34 -16.89 1.14 -1.76
CA LEU A 34 -18.22 1.21 -1.16
C LEU A 34 -19.18 2.06 -1.99
N ASP A 35 -18.71 3.17 -2.57
CA ASP A 35 -19.50 4.04 -3.45
C ASP A 35 -19.98 3.34 -4.72
N THR A 36 -19.27 2.30 -5.19
CA THR A 36 -19.73 1.45 -6.31
C THR A 36 -20.74 0.37 -5.89
N GLY A 37 -21.08 0.28 -4.60
CA GLY A 37 -21.95 -0.76 -4.04
C GLY A 37 -21.25 -2.11 -3.86
N GLN A 38 -19.93 -2.16 -3.96
CA GLN A 38 -19.13 -3.37 -3.80
C GLN A 38 -18.60 -3.52 -2.36
N LYS A 39 -18.14 -4.73 -2.02
CA LYS A 39 -17.52 -5.01 -0.71
C LYS A 39 -15.99 -4.91 -0.81
N PRO A 40 -15.33 -4.07 -0.01
CA PRO A 40 -13.88 -3.81 -0.09
C PRO A 40 -13.04 -4.85 0.66
N MET A 41 -13.26 -6.13 0.38
CA MET A 41 -12.62 -7.23 1.12
C MET A 41 -11.08 -7.23 0.97
N GLN A 42 -10.58 -6.84 -0.20
CA GLN A 42 -9.14 -6.85 -0.50
C GLN A 42 -8.44 -5.63 0.09
N GLU A 43 -9.09 -4.48 0.04
CA GLU A 43 -8.66 -3.24 0.65
C GLU A 43 -8.57 -3.38 2.17
N HIS A 44 -9.55 -4.04 2.80
CA HIS A 44 -9.52 -4.31 4.25
C HIS A 44 -8.33 -5.18 4.65
N ALA A 45 -8.06 -6.26 3.90
CA ALA A 45 -6.90 -7.10 4.16
C ALA A 45 -5.58 -6.33 4.01
N LEU A 46 -5.48 -5.45 3.00
CA LEU A 46 -4.31 -4.58 2.85
C LEU A 46 -4.18 -3.58 4.00
N ARG A 47 -5.29 -3.04 4.50
CA ARG A 47 -5.28 -2.12 5.63
C ARG A 47 -4.76 -2.79 6.89
N GLU A 48 -5.26 -3.99 7.20
CA GLU A 48 -4.80 -4.79 8.35
C GLU A 48 -3.29 -5.04 8.27
N LYS A 49 -2.78 -5.42 7.09
CA LYS A 49 -1.33 -5.60 6.89
C LYS A 49 -0.51 -4.34 7.12
N VAL A 50 -1.01 -3.18 6.67
CA VAL A 50 -0.35 -1.88 6.91
C VAL A 50 -0.38 -1.50 8.39
N GLU A 51 -1.46 -1.83 9.11
CA GLU A 51 -1.60 -1.54 10.55
C GLU A 51 -0.76 -2.47 11.43
N GLU A 52 -0.53 -3.70 10.99
CA GLU A 52 0.21 -4.74 11.71
C GLU A 52 1.68 -4.87 11.26
N ASP A 53 2.13 -3.99 10.35
CA ASP A 53 3.46 -4.03 9.72
C ASP A 53 3.80 -5.41 9.12
N GLU A 54 2.81 -6.07 8.51
CA GLU A 54 2.98 -7.38 7.88
C GLU A 54 3.68 -7.30 6.51
N THR A 55 4.22 -8.44 6.07
CA THR A 55 4.79 -8.57 4.72
C THR A 55 3.74 -8.59 3.61
N PHE A 56 4.09 -8.01 2.47
CA PHE A 56 3.26 -7.91 1.28
C PHE A 56 3.79 -8.80 0.16
N THR A 57 2.89 -9.50 -0.52
CA THR A 57 3.19 -10.17 -1.78
C THR A 57 3.32 -9.16 -2.93
N ASP A 58 3.99 -9.52 -4.02
CA ASP A 58 4.06 -8.67 -5.21
C ASP A 58 2.68 -8.21 -5.73
N SER A 59 1.67 -9.08 -5.62
CA SER A 59 0.30 -8.76 -6.04
C SER A 59 -0.36 -7.71 -5.15
N GLU A 60 -0.09 -7.77 -3.85
CA GLU A 60 -0.53 -6.81 -2.85
C GLU A 60 0.22 -5.48 -3.05
N LEU A 61 1.53 -5.51 -3.26
CA LEU A 61 2.34 -4.31 -3.57
C LEU A 61 1.88 -3.61 -4.85
N ARG A 62 1.55 -4.37 -5.91
CA ARG A 62 0.97 -3.80 -7.13
C ARG A 62 -0.37 -3.11 -6.87
N ARG A 63 -1.19 -3.67 -6.00
CA ARG A 63 -2.49 -3.09 -5.62
C ARG A 63 -2.31 -1.85 -4.75
N LEU A 64 -1.42 -1.90 -3.75
CA LEU A 64 -1.05 -0.77 -2.91
C LEU A 64 -0.53 0.41 -3.75
N ARG A 65 0.34 0.12 -4.72
CA ARG A 65 0.83 1.11 -5.69
C ARG A 65 -0.31 1.79 -6.45
N GLN A 66 -1.29 1.02 -6.92
CA GLN A 66 -2.44 1.58 -7.64
C GLN A 66 -3.30 2.47 -6.73
N MET A 67 -3.57 2.01 -5.50
CA MET A 67 -4.36 2.77 -4.52
C MET A 67 -3.67 4.09 -4.17
N LEU A 68 -2.36 4.05 -3.94
CA LEU A 68 -1.54 5.20 -3.62
C LEU A 68 -1.45 6.18 -4.79
N ALA A 69 -1.23 5.69 -6.01
CA ALA A 69 -1.21 6.53 -7.20
C ALA A 69 -2.54 7.27 -7.38
N THR A 70 -3.68 6.58 -7.24
CA THR A 70 -5.01 7.20 -7.31
C THR A 70 -5.26 8.18 -6.16
N TYR A 71 -4.77 7.89 -4.95
CA TYR A 71 -4.88 8.83 -3.83
C TYR A 71 -4.13 10.14 -4.10
N LEU A 72 -2.91 10.05 -4.64
CA LEU A 72 -2.04 11.20 -4.91
C LEU A 72 -2.56 12.15 -5.99
N GLU A 73 -3.47 11.71 -6.85
CA GLU A 73 -4.14 12.59 -7.83
C GLU A 73 -4.87 13.77 -7.17
N SER A 74 -5.30 13.62 -5.92
CA SER A 74 -6.03 14.64 -5.16
C SER A 74 -5.61 14.73 -3.69
N ALA A 75 -4.41 14.25 -3.36
CA ALA A 75 -3.92 14.25 -1.98
C ALA A 75 -3.62 15.67 -1.46
N PRO A 76 -3.77 15.92 -0.15
CA PRO A 76 -3.29 17.16 0.45
C PRO A 76 -1.77 17.28 0.31
N GLU A 77 -1.24 18.50 0.19
CA GLU A 77 0.20 18.77 -0.05
C GLU A 77 1.14 18.03 0.92
N ARG A 78 0.73 17.93 2.21
CA ARG A 78 1.48 17.21 3.25
C ARG A 78 1.79 15.75 2.89
N ASP A 79 0.90 15.11 2.13
CA ASP A 79 0.95 13.69 1.85
C ASP A 79 1.69 13.37 0.53
N VAL A 80 1.99 14.39 -0.28
CA VAL A 80 2.57 14.22 -1.63
C VAL A 80 3.99 13.67 -1.56
N GLU A 81 4.89 14.32 -0.82
CA GLU A 81 6.29 13.87 -0.73
C GLU A 81 6.42 12.46 -0.12
N PRO A 82 5.78 12.13 1.02
CA PRO A 82 5.84 10.78 1.55
C PRO A 82 5.20 9.74 0.61
N GLY A 83 4.10 10.09 -0.06
CA GLY A 83 3.45 9.18 -1.00
C GLY A 83 4.30 8.87 -2.23
N GLU A 84 4.98 9.88 -2.79
CA GLU A 84 5.92 9.68 -3.90
C GLU A 84 7.13 8.83 -3.48
N ALA A 85 7.65 9.03 -2.26
CA ALA A 85 8.72 8.20 -1.70
C ALA A 85 8.31 6.72 -1.62
N VAL A 86 7.11 6.44 -1.11
CA VAL A 86 6.55 5.07 -1.05
C VAL A 86 6.33 4.49 -2.44
N LEU A 87 5.80 5.26 -3.40
CA LEU A 87 5.66 4.79 -4.78
C LEU A 87 7.01 4.38 -5.39
N GLY A 88 8.05 5.17 -5.15
CA GLY A 88 9.41 4.87 -5.57
C GLY A 88 9.99 3.62 -4.88
N TYR A 89 9.68 3.43 -3.60
CA TYR A 89 10.05 2.22 -2.86
C TYR A 89 9.35 0.98 -3.44
N ILE A 90 8.02 0.99 -3.51
CA ILE A 90 7.24 -0.15 -4.04
C ILE A 90 7.69 -0.51 -5.45
N ARG A 91 7.93 0.47 -6.34
CA ARG A 91 8.42 0.21 -7.70
C ARG A 91 9.73 -0.56 -7.69
N ARG A 92 10.69 -0.18 -6.85
CA ARG A 92 11.98 -0.87 -6.73
C ARG A 92 11.85 -2.27 -6.12
N THR A 93 10.82 -2.52 -5.33
CA THR A 93 10.58 -3.82 -4.68
C THR A 93 9.97 -4.85 -5.65
N ILE A 94 9.16 -4.42 -6.62
CA ILE A 94 8.43 -5.32 -7.53
C ILE A 94 9.00 -5.40 -8.96
N GLU A 95 10.03 -4.63 -9.29
CA GLU A 95 10.78 -4.65 -10.56
C GLU A 95 12.06 -5.49 -10.44
#